data_AF-A0A8H9GHS6-F1
#
_entry.id   AF-A0A8H9GHS6-F1
#
_cell.length_a   1.000
_cell.length_b   1.000
_cell.length_c   1.000
_cell.angle_alpha   90.00
_cell.angle_beta   90.00
_cell.angle_gamma   90.00
#
_symmetry.space_group_name_H-M   'P 1'
#
loop_
_entity.id
_entity.type
_entity.pdbx_description
1 polymer ?
#
loop_
_entity_poly.entity_id
_entity_poly.type
_entity_poly.pdbx_seq_one_letter_code
_entity_poly.pdbx_strand_id
1 'polypeptide(L)'
;MRSNFFWTANRMTAAWLFGMVASAGGFGALAEAARLPPAVLGVPALLGSAVLIIPLLRILARQVDGVAAHASVQRPHGVVIPASALTLSSDTGRELGLQTAGLNASGGSPVALVVLPDRVEVWSGRNESKPRWSAEAAALTATVGLVRVGLANNWDVVRLTDGTTTLAVSPRYGTLPLDAGGDIDRVLAELGLDPAAVRRASSTASPER
;
A
#
# COMPACT_ATOMS: atom_id res chain seq x y z
N MET A 1 -12.28 7.52 14.60
CA MET A 1 -11.73 8.47 13.61
C MET A 1 -11.74 7.79 12.26
N ARG A 2 -12.60 8.23 11.33
CA ARG A 2 -12.62 7.71 9.95
C ARG A 2 -11.35 8.20 9.24
N SER A 3 -10.66 7.30 8.55
CA SER A 3 -9.41 7.60 7.84
C SER A 3 -9.64 8.70 6.79
N ASN A 4 -9.02 9.87 6.98
CA ASN A 4 -9.02 11.03 6.08
C ASN A 4 -8.35 10.77 4.72
N PHE A 5 -7.87 9.55 4.47
CA PHE A 5 -7.07 9.20 3.32
C PHE A 5 -7.80 9.32 1.99
N PHE A 6 -8.97 8.66 1.83
CA PHE A 6 -9.73 8.75 0.58
C PHE A 6 -10.39 10.11 0.38
N TRP A 7 -10.69 10.83 1.46
CA TRP A 7 -11.15 12.20 1.33
C TRP A 7 -10.04 13.11 0.81
N THR A 8 -8.81 12.96 1.33
CA THR A 8 -7.64 13.70 0.83
C THR A 8 -7.27 13.27 -0.59
N ALA A 9 -7.23 11.97 -0.87
CA ALA A 9 -6.91 11.42 -2.18
C ALA A 9 -7.97 11.81 -3.21
N ASN A 10 -9.27 11.67 -2.93
CA ASN A 10 -10.33 12.12 -3.84
C ASN A 10 -10.32 13.63 -4.05
N ARG A 11 -10.01 14.44 -3.02
CA ARG A 11 -9.83 15.90 -3.20
C ARG A 11 -8.61 16.21 -4.05
N MET A 12 -7.53 15.46 -3.89
CA MET A 12 -6.34 15.60 -4.75
C MET A 12 -6.61 15.14 -6.18
N THR A 13 -7.36 14.04 -6.39
CA THR A 13 -7.76 13.56 -7.72
C THR A 13 -8.75 14.52 -8.39
N ALA A 14 -9.71 15.07 -7.64
CA ALA A 14 -10.62 16.09 -8.15
C ALA A 14 -9.85 17.38 -8.49
N ALA A 15 -8.98 17.87 -7.60
CA ALA A 15 -8.11 19.00 -7.87
C ALA A 15 -7.18 18.74 -9.07
N TRP A 16 -6.73 17.50 -9.26
CA TRP A 16 -5.94 17.06 -10.41
C TRP A 16 -6.75 17.11 -11.71
N LEU A 17 -7.98 16.57 -11.74
CA LEU A 17 -8.86 16.66 -12.91
C LEU A 17 -9.14 18.13 -13.27
N PHE A 18 -9.47 18.97 -12.27
CA PHE A 18 -9.70 20.40 -12.49
C PHE A 18 -8.43 21.12 -12.98
N GLY A 19 -7.28 20.83 -12.38
CA GLY A 19 -5.99 21.40 -12.79
C GLY A 19 -5.61 20.99 -14.21
N MET A 20 -5.79 19.73 -14.58
CA MET A 20 -5.55 19.22 -15.93
C MET A 20 -6.45 19.92 -16.96
N VAL A 21 -7.75 20.02 -16.68
CA VAL A 21 -8.72 20.67 -17.59
C VAL A 21 -8.42 22.16 -17.74
N ALA A 22 -8.16 22.87 -16.64
CA ALA A 22 -7.79 24.28 -16.68
C ALA A 22 -6.45 24.52 -17.40
N SER A 23 -5.46 23.66 -17.17
CA SER A 23 -4.14 23.77 -17.80
C SER A 23 -4.20 23.44 -19.29
N ALA A 24 -4.95 22.41 -19.69
CA ALA A 24 -5.15 22.06 -21.09
C ALA A 24 -5.91 23.16 -21.85
N GLY A 25 -6.93 23.77 -21.22
CA GLY A 25 -7.64 24.91 -21.79
C GLY A 25 -6.75 26.15 -21.93
N GLY A 26 -5.97 26.48 -20.90
CA GLY A 26 -5.05 27.62 -20.92
C GLY A 26 -3.87 27.45 -21.89
N PHE A 27 -3.27 26.27 -21.94
CA PHE A 27 -2.20 25.96 -22.90
C PHE A 27 -2.72 25.85 -24.33
N GLY A 28 -3.92 25.31 -24.54
CA GLY A 28 -4.56 25.26 -25.85
C GLY A 28 -4.76 26.67 -26.43
N ALA A 29 -5.32 27.58 -25.64
CA ALA A 29 -5.52 28.97 -26.04
C ALA A 29 -4.19 29.70 -26.33
N LEU A 30 -3.15 29.47 -25.52
CA LEU A 30 -1.81 30.04 -25.74
C LEU A 30 -1.10 29.47 -26.96
N ALA A 31 -1.19 28.16 -27.20
CA ALA A 31 -0.56 27.52 -28.34
C ALA A 31 -1.25 27.88 -29.66
N GLU A 32 -2.58 28.04 -29.66
CA GLU A 32 -3.34 28.54 -30.80
C GLU A 32 -2.96 29.99 -31.12
N ALA A 33 -2.88 30.85 -30.10
CA ALA A 33 -2.41 32.23 -30.26
C ALA A 33 -0.97 32.32 -30.78
N ALA A 34 -0.11 31.36 -30.39
CA ALA A 34 1.30 31.31 -30.78
C ALA A 34 1.58 30.45 -32.04
N ARG A 35 0.56 29.83 -32.66
CA ARG A 35 0.66 28.90 -33.81
C ARG A 35 1.71 27.79 -33.60
N LEU A 36 1.85 27.31 -32.37
CA LEU A 36 2.85 26.29 -32.06
C LEU A 36 2.40 24.91 -32.58
N PRO A 37 3.34 24.06 -33.05
CA PRO A 37 3.00 22.72 -33.46
C PRO A 37 2.48 21.90 -32.26
N PRO A 38 1.53 20.98 -32.46
CA PRO A 38 0.87 20.23 -31.38
C PRO A 38 1.82 19.39 -30.52
N ALA A 39 3.03 19.07 -31.01
CA ALA A 39 4.09 18.45 -30.23
C ALA A 39 4.52 19.28 -29.00
N VAL A 40 4.41 20.61 -29.06
CA VAL A 40 4.76 21.51 -27.96
C VAL A 40 3.69 21.50 -26.85
N LEU A 41 2.45 21.09 -27.15
CA LEU A 41 1.37 20.92 -26.18
C LEU A 41 1.50 19.64 -25.34
N GLY A 42 2.23 18.63 -25.83
CA GLY A 42 2.44 17.37 -25.11
C GLY A 42 3.38 17.48 -23.90
N VAL A 43 4.38 18.37 -23.98
CA VAL A 43 5.41 18.54 -22.94
C VAL A 43 4.85 19.12 -21.62
N PRO A 44 4.02 20.18 -21.64
CA PRO A 44 3.36 20.71 -20.43
C PRO A 44 2.43 19.69 -19.75
N ALA A 45 1.69 18.90 -20.53
CA ALA A 45 0.78 17.88 -19.99
C ALA A 45 1.56 16.77 -19.25
N LEU A 46 2.68 16.33 -19.82
CA LEU A 46 3.59 15.35 -19.21
C LEU A 46 4.28 15.90 -17.96
N LEU A 47 4.85 17.11 -18.04
CA LEU A 47 5.51 17.75 -16.90
C LEU A 47 4.54 18.06 -15.76
N GLY A 48 3.34 18.59 -16.08
CA GLY A 48 2.29 18.84 -15.09
C GLY A 48 1.86 17.58 -14.36
N SER A 49 1.75 16.46 -15.08
CA SER A 49 1.43 15.16 -14.49
C SER A 49 2.55 14.66 -13.56
N ALA A 50 3.82 14.72 -14.00
CA ALA A 50 4.96 14.28 -13.21
C ALA A 50 5.15 15.10 -11.91
N VAL A 51 4.99 16.43 -11.99
CA VAL A 51 5.09 17.36 -10.84
C VAL A 51 4.07 17.04 -9.75
N LEU A 52 2.94 16.41 -10.08
CA LEU A 52 1.88 16.07 -9.12
C LEU A 52 1.92 14.61 -8.64
N ILE A 53 2.29 13.66 -9.50
CA ILE A 53 2.40 12.24 -9.13
C ILE A 53 3.54 12.03 -8.13
N ILE A 54 4.70 12.66 -8.34
CA ILE A 54 5.88 12.46 -7.49
C ILE A 54 5.61 12.89 -6.02
N PRO A 55 5.06 14.09 -5.73
CA PRO A 55 4.72 14.47 -4.36
C PRO A 55 3.68 13.55 -3.73
N LEU A 56 2.68 13.11 -4.50
CA LEU A 56 1.66 12.19 -3.99
C LEU A 56 2.29 10.88 -3.53
N LEU A 57 3.13 10.27 -4.37
CA LEU A 57 3.87 9.05 -4.00
C LEU A 57 4.74 9.27 -2.75
N ARG A 58 5.41 10.43 -2.64
CA ARG A 58 6.19 10.79 -1.44
C ARG A 58 5.33 10.93 -0.18
N ILE A 59 4.12 11.49 -0.29
CA ILE A 59 3.19 11.60 0.84
C ILE A 59 2.76 10.20 1.31
N LEU A 60 2.48 9.29 0.37
CA LEU A 60 2.13 7.90 0.68
C LEU A 60 3.27 7.18 1.40
N ALA A 61 4.49 7.29 0.88
CA ALA A 61 5.68 6.71 1.52
C ALA A 61 5.85 7.24 2.96
N ARG A 62 5.78 8.57 3.14
CA ARG A 62 5.86 9.20 4.47
C ARG A 62 4.76 8.75 5.43
N GLN A 63 3.60 8.33 4.94
CA GLN A 63 2.53 7.80 5.78
C GLN A 63 2.91 6.46 6.38
N VAL A 64 3.41 5.54 5.55
CA VAL A 64 3.93 4.25 6.00
C VAL A 64 5.08 4.46 6.98
N ASP A 65 6.06 5.31 6.62
CA ASP A 65 7.21 5.62 7.47
C ASP A 65 6.76 6.18 8.83
N GLY A 66 5.76 7.06 8.85
CA GLY A 66 5.24 7.63 10.08
C GLY A 66 4.55 6.60 10.98
N VAL A 67 3.88 5.60 10.41
CA VAL A 67 3.29 4.50 11.19
C VAL A 67 4.38 3.58 11.72
N ALA A 68 5.37 3.24 10.89
CA ALA A 68 6.52 2.43 11.29
C ALA A 68 7.35 3.11 12.40
N ALA A 69 7.64 4.40 12.27
CA ALA A 69 8.34 5.18 13.28
C ALA A 69 7.57 5.26 14.61
N HIS A 70 6.24 5.35 14.56
CA HIS A 70 5.43 5.29 15.77
C HIS A 70 5.48 3.91 16.41
N ALA A 71 5.32 2.85 15.62
CA ALA A 71 5.37 1.48 16.09
C ALA A 71 6.74 1.13 16.72
N SER A 72 7.85 1.63 16.17
CA SER A 72 9.18 1.42 16.73
C SER A 72 9.37 2.09 18.10
N VAL A 73 8.75 3.25 18.32
CA VAL A 73 8.73 3.90 19.64
C VAL A 73 7.90 3.08 20.64
N GLN A 74 6.76 2.53 20.22
CA GLN A 74 5.89 1.73 21.09
C GLN A 74 6.47 0.33 21.40
N ARG A 75 7.35 -0.18 20.54
CA ARG A 75 7.95 -1.51 20.61
C ARG A 75 9.45 -1.47 20.28
N PRO A 76 10.29 -0.91 21.18
CA PRO A 76 11.70 -0.66 20.91
C PRO A 76 12.55 -1.93 20.69
N HIS A 77 12.05 -3.10 21.09
CA HIS A 77 12.74 -4.38 20.93
C HIS A 77 12.18 -5.25 19.79
N GLY A 78 11.15 -4.76 19.07
CA GLY A 78 10.56 -5.47 17.95
C GLY A 78 11.21 -5.07 16.63
N VAL A 79 11.22 -5.99 15.67
CA VAL A 79 11.55 -5.67 14.27
C VAL A 79 10.32 -5.03 13.64
N VAL A 80 10.47 -3.82 13.12
CA VAL A 80 9.36 -3.07 12.52
C VAL A 80 9.44 -3.12 11.00
N ILE A 81 8.40 -3.66 10.38
CA ILE A 81 8.27 -3.83 8.94
C ILE A 81 7.27 -2.80 8.41
N PRO A 82 7.71 -1.78 7.65
CA PRO A 82 6.81 -0.88 6.96
C PRO A 82 6.01 -1.64 5.89
N ALA A 83 4.69 -1.47 5.86
CA ALA A 83 3.84 -2.18 4.93
C ALA A 83 2.57 -1.41 4.54
N SER A 84 1.91 -1.90 3.50
CA SER A 84 0.58 -1.47 3.09
C SER A 84 -0.39 -2.63 3.21
N ALA A 85 -1.42 -2.47 4.02
CA ALA A 85 -2.48 -3.44 4.14
C ALA A 85 -3.40 -3.42 2.92
N LEU A 86 -3.75 -4.60 2.43
CA LEU A 86 -4.67 -4.80 1.33
C LEU A 86 -5.95 -5.42 1.88
N THR A 87 -7.07 -4.75 1.60
CA THR A 87 -8.40 -5.30 1.80
C THR A 87 -8.76 -6.10 0.57
N LEU A 88 -9.03 -7.38 0.77
CA LEU A 88 -9.52 -8.26 -0.27
C LEU A 88 -11.04 -8.12 -0.33
N SER A 89 -11.59 -8.11 -1.54
CA SER A 89 -13.03 -7.99 -1.76
C SER A 89 -13.79 -9.11 -1.04
N SER A 90 -15.01 -8.78 -0.63
CA SER A 90 -15.93 -9.49 0.28
C SER A 90 -16.25 -10.96 0.02
N ASP A 91 -15.68 -11.60 -1.01
CA ASP A 91 -15.96 -13.00 -1.33
C ASP A 91 -15.23 -13.97 -0.38
N THR A 92 -14.16 -13.54 0.30
CA THR A 92 -13.53 -14.27 1.42
C THR A 92 -14.04 -13.76 2.77
N GLY A 93 -15.28 -14.09 3.10
CA GLY A 93 -16.09 -13.55 4.22
C GLY A 93 -15.59 -13.70 5.68
N ARG A 94 -14.29 -13.88 5.95
CA ARG A 94 -13.71 -13.85 7.33
C ARG A 94 -12.34 -13.15 7.43
N GLU A 95 -11.99 -12.26 6.51
CA GLU A 95 -10.73 -11.48 6.56
C GLU A 95 -10.92 -10.19 7.40
N LEU A 96 -11.27 -10.38 8.68
CA LEU A 96 -11.87 -9.38 9.59
C LEU A 96 -10.89 -8.66 10.54
N GLY A 97 -9.59 -8.66 10.26
CA GLY A 97 -8.63 -7.98 11.15
C GLY A 97 -8.67 -6.46 11.01
N LEU A 98 -8.73 -5.98 9.77
CA LEU A 98 -8.50 -4.56 9.46
C LEU A 98 -9.76 -3.75 9.15
N GLN A 99 -10.79 -4.35 8.54
CA GLN A 99 -12.05 -3.64 8.29
C GLN A 99 -12.77 -3.27 9.60
N THR A 100 -12.72 -4.14 10.61
CA THR A 100 -13.27 -3.89 11.95
C THR A 100 -12.53 -2.78 12.71
N ALA A 101 -11.29 -2.47 12.30
CA ALA A 101 -10.48 -1.37 12.83
C ALA A 101 -10.72 -0.01 12.12
N GLY A 102 -11.65 0.05 11.16
CA GLY A 102 -11.96 1.28 10.41
C GLY A 102 -11.01 1.59 9.25
N LEU A 103 -10.32 0.57 8.74
CA LEU A 103 -9.43 0.69 7.58
C LEU A 103 -10.20 0.45 6.28
N ASN A 104 -9.81 1.18 5.24
CA ASN A 104 -10.61 1.34 4.03
C ASN A 104 -10.59 0.09 3.14
N ALA A 105 -11.71 -0.15 2.46
CA ALA A 105 -11.98 -1.32 1.60
C ALA A 105 -11.26 -1.31 0.24
N SER A 106 -10.52 -0.25 -0.09
CA SER A 106 -9.94 -0.01 -1.42
C SER A 106 -8.43 -0.31 -1.52
N GLY A 107 -7.88 -1.06 -0.56
CA GLY A 107 -6.46 -1.45 -0.53
C GLY A 107 -5.48 -0.30 -0.26
N GLY A 108 -4.27 -0.65 0.21
CA GLY A 108 -3.15 0.28 0.35
C GLY A 108 -3.14 1.12 1.64
N SER A 109 -3.80 0.68 2.71
CA SER A 109 -3.77 1.42 3.98
C SER A 109 -2.38 1.31 4.63
N PRO A 110 -1.75 2.41 5.08
CA PRO A 110 -0.42 2.35 5.69
C PRO A 110 -0.50 1.59 7.01
N VAL A 111 0.36 0.59 7.17
CA VAL A 111 0.48 -0.20 8.38
C VAL A 111 1.95 -0.46 8.70
N ALA A 112 2.22 -0.90 9.91
CA ALA A 112 3.50 -1.48 10.29
C ALA A 112 3.26 -2.83 10.96
N LEU A 113 4.01 -3.85 10.56
CA LEU A 113 4.11 -5.07 11.35
C LEU A 113 5.20 -4.87 12.38
N VAL A 114 4.97 -5.31 13.61
CA VAL A 114 6.01 -5.44 14.62
C VAL A 114 6.15 -6.90 14.95
N VAL A 115 7.33 -7.45 14.67
CA VAL A 115 7.69 -8.82 14.99
C VAL A 115 8.39 -8.83 16.34
N LEU A 116 7.76 -9.49 17.32
CA LEU A 116 8.29 -9.76 18.65
C LEU A 116 8.61 -11.25 18.76
N PRO A 117 9.40 -11.68 19.77
CA PRO A 117 9.74 -13.10 19.94
C PRO A 117 8.53 -14.03 20.11
N ASP A 118 7.44 -13.54 20.69
CA ASP A 118 6.25 -14.31 21.05
C ASP A 118 5.01 -14.00 20.19
N ARG A 119 4.99 -12.88 19.48
CA ARG A 119 3.82 -12.42 18.71
C ARG A 119 4.20 -11.51 17.55
N VAL A 120 3.26 -11.38 16.62
CA VAL A 120 3.27 -10.35 15.58
C VAL A 120 2.13 -9.37 15.83
N GLU A 121 2.44 -8.09 15.86
CA GLU A 121 1.47 -7.00 16.03
C GLU A 121 1.31 -6.18 14.75
N VAL A 122 0.11 -5.65 14.52
CA VAL A 122 -0.19 -4.75 13.39
C VAL A 122 -0.66 -3.40 13.89
N TRP A 123 0.02 -2.36 13.43
CA TRP A 123 -0.22 -0.97 13.76
C TRP A 123 -0.69 -0.21 12.52
N SER A 124 -1.67 0.69 12.64
CA SER A 124 -2.26 1.36 11.46
C SER A 124 -2.35 2.88 11.58
N GLY A 125 -1.88 3.44 12.70
CA GLY A 125 -1.96 4.87 12.97
C GLY A 125 -0.76 5.38 13.73
N ARG A 126 -0.46 6.67 13.51
CA ARG A 126 0.68 7.37 14.10
C ARG A 126 0.51 7.74 15.58
N ASN A 127 -0.70 7.57 16.13
CA ASN A 127 -1.07 7.99 17.48
C ASN A 127 -1.83 6.87 18.22
N GLU A 128 -1.73 5.63 17.75
CA GLU A 128 -2.44 4.51 18.38
C GLU A 128 -1.71 4.09 19.66
N SER A 129 -2.43 3.82 20.74
CA SER A 129 -1.84 3.35 22.01
C SER A 129 -1.70 1.82 22.09
N LYS A 130 -2.35 1.10 21.17
CA LYS A 130 -2.36 -0.36 21.10
C LYS A 130 -2.41 -0.83 19.66
N PRO A 131 -1.87 -2.02 19.34
CA PRO A 131 -1.98 -2.58 18.01
C PRO A 131 -3.45 -2.86 17.66
N ARG A 132 -3.76 -2.84 16.36
CA ARG A 132 -5.09 -3.17 15.83
C ARG A 132 -5.35 -4.67 15.80
N TRP A 133 -4.30 -5.45 15.62
CA TRP A 133 -4.32 -6.89 15.65
C TRP A 133 -3.00 -7.40 16.21
N SER A 134 -3.07 -8.52 16.90
CA SER A 134 -1.93 -9.20 17.51
C SER A 134 -2.20 -10.69 17.46
N ALA A 135 -1.22 -11.47 17.03
CA ALA A 135 -1.30 -12.92 16.95
C ALA A 135 -0.03 -13.54 17.51
N GLU A 136 -0.17 -14.66 18.23
CA GLU A 136 0.99 -15.42 18.72
C GLU A 136 1.82 -15.95 17.55
N ALA A 137 3.14 -15.81 17.65
CA ALA A 137 4.05 -16.22 16.58
C ALA A 137 3.93 -17.71 16.26
N ALA A 138 3.70 -18.54 17.29
CA ALA A 138 3.54 -19.99 17.14
C ALA A 138 2.25 -20.40 16.41
N ALA A 139 1.22 -19.56 16.44
CA ALA A 139 -0.06 -19.81 15.76
C ALA A 139 -0.14 -19.14 14.38
N LEU A 140 0.87 -18.33 14.03
CA LEU A 140 0.87 -17.54 12.80
C LEU A 140 1.36 -18.38 11.62
N THR A 141 0.57 -18.39 10.56
CA THR A 141 0.98 -18.94 9.27
C THR A 141 1.10 -17.82 8.25
N ALA A 142 2.14 -17.89 7.42
CA ALA A 142 2.37 -16.94 6.34
C ALA A 142 2.33 -17.65 4.99
N THR A 143 1.70 -17.02 4.00
CA THR A 143 1.74 -17.43 2.60
C THR A 143 2.07 -16.24 1.72
N VAL A 144 2.75 -16.49 0.59
CA VAL A 144 3.05 -15.45 -0.38
C VAL A 144 2.15 -15.63 -1.58
N GLY A 145 1.58 -14.53 -2.07
CA GLY A 145 0.78 -14.53 -3.27
C GLY A 145 0.78 -13.18 -3.97
N LEU A 146 0.11 -13.15 -5.11
CA LEU A 146 -0.14 -11.91 -5.85
C LEU A 146 -1.59 -11.48 -5.61
N VAL A 147 -1.78 -10.19 -5.35
CA VAL A 147 -3.10 -9.57 -5.26
C VAL A 147 -3.23 -8.53 -6.36
N ARG A 148 -4.28 -8.65 -7.15
CA ARG A 148 -4.63 -7.63 -8.15
C ARG A 148 -5.25 -6.43 -7.45
N VAL A 149 -4.62 -5.26 -7.60
CA VAL A 149 -5.07 -3.98 -7.06
C VAL A 149 -5.51 -3.08 -8.22
N GLY A 150 -6.81 -2.83 -8.29
CA GLY A 150 -7.41 -2.08 -9.40
C GLY A 150 -7.36 -2.83 -10.73
N LEU A 151 -7.24 -2.09 -11.83
CA LEU A 151 -7.39 -2.66 -13.19
C LEU A 151 -6.15 -3.36 -13.74
N ALA A 152 -4.93 -2.97 -13.34
CA ALA A 152 -3.71 -3.44 -14.00
C ALA A 152 -2.54 -3.77 -13.08
N ASN A 153 -2.63 -3.50 -11.78
CA ASN A 153 -1.49 -3.69 -10.88
C ASN A 153 -1.61 -5.03 -10.14
N ASN A 154 -0.56 -5.85 -10.20
CA ASN A 154 -0.40 -7.01 -9.33
C ASN A 154 0.64 -6.67 -8.27
N TRP A 155 0.31 -6.88 -7.00
CA TRP A 155 1.19 -6.61 -5.87
C TRP A 155 1.57 -7.93 -5.21
N ASP A 156 2.86 -8.09 -4.93
CA ASP A 156 3.33 -9.15 -4.04
C ASP A 156 2.85 -8.87 -2.62
N VAL A 157 2.26 -9.88 -2.01
CA VAL A 157 1.73 -9.81 -0.65
C VAL A 157 2.19 -10.99 0.19
N VAL A 158 2.41 -10.70 1.46
CA VAL A 158 2.44 -11.70 2.52
C VAL A 158 1.06 -11.74 3.16
N ARG A 159 0.43 -12.91 3.15
CA ARG A 159 -0.80 -13.20 3.87
C ARG A 159 -0.45 -13.85 5.19
N LEU A 160 -0.78 -13.18 6.27
CA LEU A 160 -0.61 -13.66 7.65
C LEU A 160 -1.96 -14.11 8.19
N THR A 161 -2.04 -15.32 8.75
CA THR A 161 -3.27 -15.79 9.41
C THR A 161 -2.99 -16.52 10.72
N ASP A 162 -3.82 -16.24 11.71
CA ASP A 162 -3.87 -16.92 13.02
C ASP A 162 -4.92 -18.06 13.05
N GLY A 163 -5.44 -18.45 11.88
CA GLY A 163 -6.52 -19.43 11.74
C GLY A 163 -7.94 -18.86 11.87
N THR A 164 -8.09 -17.66 12.44
CA THR A 164 -9.39 -16.96 12.56
C THR A 164 -9.48 -15.71 11.70
N THR A 165 -8.37 -14.99 11.61
CA THR A 165 -8.21 -13.71 10.95
C THR A 165 -7.09 -13.85 9.92
N THR A 166 -7.31 -13.33 8.72
CA THR A 166 -6.26 -13.23 7.70
C THR A 166 -6.01 -11.77 7.37
N LEU A 167 -4.74 -11.44 7.21
CA LEU A 167 -4.23 -10.14 6.86
C LEU A 167 -3.34 -10.26 5.62
N ALA A 168 -3.66 -9.53 4.56
CA ALA A 168 -2.76 -9.37 3.42
C ALA A 168 -2.01 -8.04 3.53
N VAL A 169 -0.68 -8.10 3.50
CA VAL A 169 0.19 -6.92 3.50
C VAL A 169 1.19 -6.97 2.36
N SER A 170 1.46 -5.81 1.77
CA SER A 170 2.54 -5.61 0.83
C SER A 170 3.66 -4.82 1.53
N PRO A 171 4.83 -5.42 1.77
CA PRO A 171 5.95 -4.76 2.42
C PRO A 171 6.49 -3.56 1.62
N ARG A 172 7.10 -2.60 2.31
CA ARG A 172 7.58 -1.33 1.75
C ARG A 172 8.92 -0.91 2.35
N TYR A 173 10.01 -1.63 2.07
CA TYR A 173 11.34 -1.17 2.50
C TYR A 173 11.90 -0.10 1.55
N GLY A 174 11.49 -0.13 0.29
CA GLY A 174 11.86 0.85 -0.73
C GLY A 174 10.94 2.07 -0.82
N THR A 175 11.48 3.15 -1.41
CA THR A 175 10.71 4.38 -1.68
C THR A 175 9.77 4.25 -2.88
N LEU A 176 9.98 3.24 -3.74
CA LEU A 176 9.21 3.02 -4.96
C LEU A 176 8.24 1.85 -4.79
N PRO A 177 6.95 2.00 -5.15
CA PRO A 177 5.96 0.95 -4.97
C PRO A 177 6.18 -0.33 -5.79
N LEU A 178 7.04 -0.29 -6.81
CA LEU A 178 7.25 -1.37 -7.77
C LEU A 178 8.31 -2.40 -7.33
N ASP A 179 9.07 -2.11 -6.27
CA ASP A 179 10.15 -2.98 -5.80
C ASP A 179 9.70 -4.05 -4.79
N ALA A 180 8.38 -4.20 -4.57
CA ALA A 180 7.81 -5.06 -3.52
C ALA A 180 8.24 -6.53 -3.65
N GLY A 181 8.52 -7.03 -4.86
CA GLY A 181 8.98 -8.40 -5.08
C GLY A 181 10.33 -8.71 -4.43
N GLY A 182 11.24 -7.72 -4.33
CA GLY A 182 12.52 -7.87 -3.61
C GLY A 182 12.36 -7.81 -2.09
N ASP A 183 11.26 -7.22 -1.61
CA ASP A 183 11.00 -6.99 -0.20
C ASP A 183 10.39 -8.22 0.51
N ILE A 184 9.83 -9.18 -0.24
CA ILE A 184 9.16 -10.37 0.32
C ILE A 184 10.14 -11.27 1.06
N ASP A 185 11.25 -11.66 0.44
CA ASP A 185 12.21 -12.58 1.05
C ASP A 185 12.81 -11.98 2.33
N ARG A 186 13.00 -10.65 2.35
CA ARG A 186 13.40 -9.90 3.55
C ARG A 186 12.34 -9.95 4.64
N VAL A 187 11.06 -9.72 4.32
CA VAL A 187 9.97 -9.84 5.31
C VAL A 187 9.87 -11.23 5.88
N LEU A 188 9.99 -12.27 5.04
CA LEU A 188 9.93 -13.65 5.52
C LEU A 188 11.09 -13.93 6.49
N ALA A 189 12.30 -13.50 6.16
CA ALA A 189 13.44 -13.61 7.06
C ALA A 189 13.23 -12.85 8.38
N GLU A 190 12.70 -11.63 8.34
CA GLU A 190 12.39 -10.83 9.54
C GLU A 190 11.24 -11.41 10.37
N LEU A 191 10.34 -12.20 9.77
CA LEU A 191 9.33 -13.02 10.45
C LEU A 191 9.89 -14.35 11.01
N GLY A 192 11.16 -14.66 10.77
CA GLY A 192 11.77 -15.93 11.15
C GLY A 192 11.34 -17.12 10.28
N LEU A 193 10.85 -16.84 9.07
CA LEU A 193 10.38 -17.84 8.12
C LEU A 193 11.41 -18.05 7.01
N ASP A 194 11.62 -19.31 6.62
CA ASP A 194 12.44 -19.64 5.47
C ASP A 194 11.68 -19.35 4.17
N PRO A 195 12.16 -18.43 3.29
CA PRO A 195 11.53 -18.15 2.01
C PRO A 195 11.33 -19.38 1.13
N ALA A 196 12.19 -20.40 1.25
CA ALA A 196 12.07 -21.64 0.48
C ALA A 196 10.96 -22.56 1.02
N ALA A 197 10.62 -22.46 2.30
CA ALA A 197 9.58 -23.25 2.95
C ALA A 197 8.18 -22.62 2.82
N VAL A 198 8.10 -21.30 2.62
CA VAL A 198 6.83 -20.59 2.42
C VAL A 198 6.31 -20.87 1.02
N ARG A 199 5.14 -21.53 0.94
CA ARG A 199 4.47 -21.76 -0.34
C ARG A 199 4.21 -20.42 -1.01
N ARG A 200 4.95 -20.13 -2.08
CA ARG A 200 4.46 -19.23 -3.12
C ARG A 200 3.27 -19.94 -3.75
N ALA A 201 2.09 -19.34 -3.67
CA ALA A 201 0.96 -19.84 -4.45
C ALA A 201 1.44 -19.91 -5.90
N SER A 202 1.63 -21.12 -6.42
CA SER A 202 2.08 -21.32 -7.79
C SER A 202 1.08 -20.60 -8.69
N SER A 203 1.59 -19.70 -9.53
CA SER A 203 0.88 -18.87 -10.51
C SER A 203 0.15 -19.70 -11.59
N THR A 204 -0.21 -20.95 -11.29
CA THR A 204 -0.69 -21.97 -12.23
C THR A 204 -2.21 -22.19 -12.18
N ALA A 205 -3.00 -21.21 -11.74
CA ALA A 205 -4.45 -21.22 -11.92
C ALA A 205 -4.91 -19.78 -12.19
N SER A 206 -5.45 -19.39 -13.35
CA SER A 206 -5.92 -20.14 -14.52
C SER A 206 -5.88 -19.17 -15.73
N PRO A 207 -5.47 -19.60 -16.94
CA PRO A 207 -6.06 -19.02 -18.15
C PRO A 207 -7.55 -19.39 -18.16
N GLU A 208 -8.41 -18.50 -18.66
CA GLU A 208 -9.89 -18.58 -18.81
C GLU A 208 -10.61 -17.57 -17.89
N ARG A 209 -11.35 -16.56 -18.38
CA ARG A 209 -11.96 -16.30 -19.70
C ARG A 209 -11.89 -14.82 -20.05
#